data_AF-A0A523ZW42-F1
#
_entry.id   AF-A0A523ZW42-F1
#
_cell.length_a   1.000
_cell.length_b   1.000
_cell.length_c   1.000
_cell.angle_alpha   90.00
_cell.angle_beta   90.00
_cell.angle_gamma   90.00
#
_symmetry.space_group_name_H-M   'P 1'
#
loop_
_entity.id
_entity.type
_entity.pdbx_description
1 polymer ?
#
loop_
_entity_poly.entity_id
_entity_poly.type
_entity_poly.pdbx_seq_one_letter_code
_entity_poly.pdbx_strand_id
1 'polypeptide(L)'
;MKRTALPILLFTFSLLLLLALPSCINILTVSAQTDTLSSIDIQVDHTVQIKDGGLVVINDTIRLSTEQGQNIEPLQNFSIGFPFKYRSNLDHCFAYDASNPNERLEVVLNVG
;
A
#
# COMPACT_ATOMS: atom_id res chain seq x y z
N MET A 1 33.44 -62.69 3.25
CA MET A 1 33.50 -61.21 3.41
C MET A 1 32.57 -60.40 2.48
N LYS A 2 31.73 -60.99 1.61
CA LYS A 2 30.91 -60.22 0.64
C LYS A 2 29.48 -59.88 1.09
N ARG A 3 28.95 -60.47 2.18
CA ARG A 3 27.53 -60.33 2.60
C ARG A 3 27.25 -59.13 3.51
N THR A 4 28.25 -58.65 4.26
CA THR A 4 28.13 -57.48 5.14
C THR A 4 28.55 -56.16 4.48
N ALA A 5 29.22 -56.22 3.33
CA ALA A 5 29.69 -55.03 2.61
C ALA A 5 28.57 -54.25 1.92
N LEU A 6 27.54 -54.94 1.42
CA LEU A 6 26.41 -54.31 0.73
C LEU A 6 25.57 -53.37 1.62
N PRO A 7 25.13 -53.77 2.83
CA PRO A 7 24.37 -52.85 3.70
C PRO A 7 25.22 -51.68 4.19
N ILE A 8 26.52 -51.89 4.41
CA ILE A 8 27.45 -50.80 4.79
C ILE A 8 27.59 -49.80 3.64
N LEU A 9 27.73 -50.28 2.40
CA LEU A 9 27.82 -49.42 1.21
C LEU A 9 26.53 -48.62 0.97
N LEU A 10 25.36 -49.24 1.16
CA LEU A 10 24.07 -48.56 1.03
C LEU A 10 23.88 -47.50 2.13
N PHE A 11 24.32 -47.80 3.35
CA PHE A 11 24.27 -46.86 4.46
C PHE A 11 25.19 -45.65 4.22
N THR A 12 26.43 -45.88 3.77
CA THR A 12 27.37 -44.78 3.47
C THR A 12 26.89 -43.94 2.29
N PHE A 13 26.30 -44.56 1.26
CA PHE A 13 25.74 -43.83 0.12
C PHE A 13 24.53 -42.96 0.52
N SER A 14 23.64 -43.49 1.37
CA SER A 14 22.50 -42.74 1.90
C SER A 14 22.94 -41.54 2.75
N LEU A 15 23.96 -41.72 3.58
CA LEU A 15 24.52 -40.63 4.38
C LEU A 15 25.14 -39.53 3.50
N LEU A 16 25.81 -39.92 2.41
CA LEU A 16 26.42 -38.98 1.47
C LEU A 16 25.35 -38.15 0.72
N LEU A 17 24.24 -38.77 0.34
CA LEU A 17 23.08 -38.09 -0.25
C LEU A 17 22.47 -37.08 0.72
N LEU A 18 22.36 -37.43 2.00
CA LEU A 18 21.82 -36.53 3.03
C LEU A 18 22.66 -35.26 3.22
N LEU A 19 23.99 -35.41 3.15
CA LEU A 19 24.95 -34.31 3.31
C LEU A 19 25.06 -33.42 2.06
N ALA A 20 24.58 -33.88 0.89
CA ALA A 20 24.62 -33.12 -0.36
C ALA A 20 23.38 -32.24 -0.61
N LEU A 21 22.31 -32.39 0.19
CA LEU A 21 21.09 -31.57 0.08
C LEU A 21 21.25 -30.06 0.39
N PRO A 22 22.10 -29.60 1.34
CA PRO A 22 22.14 -28.19 1.72
C PRO A 22 22.79 -27.28 0.67
N SER A 23 23.52 -27.81 -0.32
CA SER A 23 24.19 -27.01 -1.36
C SER A 23 23.29 -26.55 -2.52
N CYS A 24 22.02 -26.96 -2.55
CA CYS A 24 21.09 -26.61 -3.63
C CYS A 24 20.15 -25.45 -3.28
N ILE A 25 20.21 -24.92 -2.06
CA ILE A 25 19.32 -23.84 -1.62
C ILE A 25 20.06 -22.51 -1.74
N ASN A 26 19.94 -21.87 -2.90
CA ASN A 26 20.27 -20.45 -3.06
C ASN A 26 19.21 -19.63 -2.31
N ILE A 27 19.37 -19.46 -1.00
CA ILE A 27 18.55 -18.53 -0.23
C ILE A 27 19.02 -17.12 -0.62
N LEU A 28 18.35 -16.52 -1.59
CA LEU A 28 18.45 -15.09 -1.86
C LEU A 28 17.79 -14.38 -0.68
N THR A 29 18.60 -13.95 0.28
CA THR A 29 18.16 -13.04 1.33
C THR A 29 17.96 -11.67 0.71
N VAL A 30 16.72 -11.35 0.36
CA VAL A 30 16.31 -9.99 0.02
C VAL A 30 16.22 -9.21 1.33
N SER A 31 17.08 -8.20 1.48
CA SER A 31 16.91 -7.18 2.51
C SER A 31 15.78 -6.26 2.04
N ALA A 32 14.61 -6.37 2.67
CA ALA A 32 13.58 -5.36 2.56
C ALA A 32 14.01 -4.18 3.44
N GLN A 33 14.57 -3.15 2.83
CA GLN A 33 14.78 -1.87 3.50
C GLN A 33 13.42 -1.17 3.56
N THR A 34 12.79 -1.19 4.73
CA THR A 34 11.64 -0.34 4.99
C THR A 34 12.17 1.06 5.25
N ASP A 35 12.10 1.93 4.26
CA ASP A 35 12.23 3.36 4.54
C ASP A 35 11.14 3.68 5.57
N THR A 36 11.55 4.12 6.76
CA THR A 36 10.64 4.62 7.78
C THR A 36 10.05 5.92 7.26
N LEU A 37 9.09 5.82 6.34
CA LEU A 37 8.21 6.90 5.97
C LEU A 37 7.52 7.32 7.26
N SER A 38 7.77 8.55 7.67
CA SER A 38 7.04 9.19 8.75
C SER A 38 5.54 9.00 8.50
N SER A 39 4.87 8.32 9.42
CA SER A 39 3.52 7.81 9.21
C SER A 39 2.53 8.96 9.33
N ILE A 40 1.95 9.38 8.20
CA ILE A 40 0.77 10.24 8.20
C ILE A 40 -0.44 9.33 8.39
N ASP A 41 -1.18 9.53 9.48
CA ASP A 41 -2.50 8.94 9.67
C ASP A 41 -3.52 9.70 8.82
N ILE A 42 -4.30 8.95 8.05
CA ILE A 42 -5.28 9.48 7.10
C ILE A 42 -6.63 8.88 7.43
N GLN A 43 -7.57 9.74 7.81
CA GLN A 43 -8.96 9.38 8.03
C GLN A 43 -9.84 10.06 6.99
N VAL A 44 -10.82 9.32 6.45
CA VAL A 44 -11.72 9.82 5.42
C VAL A 44 -13.16 9.49 5.82
N ASP A 45 -13.95 10.53 6.06
CA ASP A 45 -15.39 10.44 6.20
C ASP A 45 -16.04 10.68 4.83
N HIS A 46 -16.54 9.62 4.21
CA HIS A 46 -17.09 9.63 2.84
C HIS A 46 -18.61 9.53 2.86
N THR A 47 -19.29 10.47 2.22
CA THR A 47 -20.75 10.44 2.06
C THR A 47 -21.14 10.55 0.59
N VAL A 48 -22.03 9.65 0.14
CA VAL A 48 -22.65 9.71 -1.19
C VAL A 48 -24.15 9.95 -1.02
N GLN A 49 -24.66 10.98 -1.69
CA GLN A 49 -26.08 11.30 -1.74
C GLN A 49 -26.56 11.29 -3.18
N ILE A 50 -27.69 10.63 -3.43
CA ILE A 50 -28.38 10.66 -4.71
C ILE A 50 -29.62 11.52 -4.52
N LYS A 51 -29.68 12.64 -5.22
CA LYS A 51 -30.81 13.57 -5.19
C LYS A 51 -31.82 13.23 -6.29
N ASP A 52 -33.03 13.78 -6.16
CA ASP A 52 -34.05 13.72 -7.20
C ASP A 52 -33.49 14.19 -8.55
N GLY A 53 -33.78 13.44 -9.60
CA GLY A 53 -33.21 13.66 -10.93
C GLY A 53 -31.85 12.99 -11.17
N GLY A 54 -31.33 12.20 -10.21
CA GLY A 54 -30.12 11.40 -10.40
C GLY A 54 -28.80 12.14 -10.18
N LEU A 55 -28.85 13.37 -9.65
CA LEU A 55 -27.67 14.11 -9.25
C LEU A 55 -26.98 13.39 -8.09
N VAL A 56 -25.70 13.04 -8.27
CA VAL A 56 -24.87 12.42 -7.25
C VAL A 56 -23.99 13.49 -6.61
N VAL A 57 -24.06 13.61 -5.29
CA VAL A 57 -23.19 14.48 -4.49
C VAL A 57 -22.30 13.59 -3.64
N ILE A 58 -20.99 13.73 -3.82
CA ILE A 58 -19.97 13.08 -3.00
C ILE A 58 -19.37 14.15 -2.09
N ASN A 59 -19.32 13.88 -0.79
CA ASN A 59 -18.71 14.76 0.20
C ASN A 59 -17.69 13.95 1.03
N ASP A 60 -16.43 14.32 0.89
CA ASP A 60 -15.30 13.68 1.57
C ASP A 60 -14.67 14.67 2.55
N THR A 61 -14.61 14.29 3.82
CA THR A 61 -13.83 15.00 4.83
C THR A 61 -12.57 14.22 5.11
N ILE A 62 -11.41 14.80 4.79
CA ILE A 62 -10.11 14.15 4.97
C ILE A 62 -9.42 14.78 6.16
N ARG A 63 -8.95 13.94 7.09
CA ARG A 63 -8.20 14.36 8.28
C ARG A 63 -6.83 13.73 8.18
N LEU A 64 -5.81 14.58 8.19
CA LEU A 64 -4.41 14.20 8.14
C LEU A 64 -3.80 14.52 9.48
N SER A 65 -3.13 13.55 10.09
CA SER A 65 -2.43 13.75 11.36
C SER A 65 -1.12 12.99 11.39
N THR A 66 -0.22 13.42 12.27
CA THR A 66 1.11 12.83 12.43
C THR A 66 1.25 12.34 13.85
N GLU A 67 2.05 11.31 14.07
CA GLU A 67 2.37 10.91 15.44
C GLU A 67 3.08 12.06 16.17
N GLN A 68 2.72 12.25 17.45
CA GLN A 68 3.26 13.32 18.26
C GLN A 68 4.78 13.19 18.39
N GLY A 69 5.52 14.23 18.00
CA GLY A 69 6.99 14.26 18.08
C GLY A 69 7.72 13.84 16.80
N GLN A 70 7.00 13.46 15.73
CA GLN A 70 7.59 13.36 14.40
C GLN A 70 7.62 14.73 13.72
N ASN A 71 8.80 15.16 13.28
CA ASN A 71 8.96 16.37 12.49
C ASN A 71 8.77 15.98 11.01
N ILE A 72 7.53 16.08 10.53
CA ILE A 72 7.20 15.77 9.13
C ILE A 72 7.16 17.09 8.36
N GLU A 73 7.77 17.10 7.18
CA GLU A 73 7.64 18.22 6.25
C GLU A 73 6.15 18.49 5.95
N PRO A 74 5.72 19.77 5.91
CA PRO A 74 4.34 20.11 5.60
C PRO A 74 3.88 19.47 4.29
N LEU A 75 2.70 18.84 4.32
CA LEU A 75 2.08 18.30 3.12
C LEU A 75 1.58 19.46 2.25
N GLN A 76 2.26 19.69 1.13
CA GLN A 76 1.89 20.77 0.21
C GLN A 76 0.67 20.38 -0.64
N ASN A 77 0.70 19.19 -1.23
CA ASN A 77 -0.29 18.73 -2.20
C ASN A 77 -0.60 17.25 -1.95
N PHE A 78 -1.85 16.82 -2.19
CA PHE A 78 -2.22 15.42 -2.28
C PHE A 78 -3.23 15.20 -3.41
N SER A 79 -3.31 13.96 -3.90
CA SER A 79 -4.25 13.58 -4.95
C SER A 79 -5.42 12.81 -4.35
N ILE A 80 -6.63 13.12 -4.83
CA ILE A 80 -7.83 12.33 -4.54
C ILE A 80 -8.33 11.68 -5.82
N GLY A 81 -8.73 10.42 -5.72
CA GLY A 81 -9.31 9.69 -6.86
C GLY A 81 -10.77 10.09 -7.07
N PHE A 82 -11.19 10.15 -8.33
CA PHE A 82 -12.59 10.21 -8.71
C PHE A 82 -12.92 9.03 -9.63
N PRO A 83 -14.11 8.39 -9.51
CA PRO A 83 -14.50 7.28 -10.38
C PRO A 83 -14.37 7.60 -11.87
N PHE A 84 -13.37 7.01 -12.53
CA PHE A 84 -12.96 7.36 -13.90
C PHE A 84 -14.12 7.30 -14.91
N LYS A 85 -15.01 6.31 -14.79
CA LYS A 85 -16.17 6.14 -15.69
C LYS A 85 -17.13 7.33 -15.68
N TYR A 86 -17.11 8.14 -14.63
CA TYR A 86 -17.97 9.30 -14.46
C TYR A 86 -17.23 10.61 -14.74
N ARG A 87 -15.97 10.58 -15.20
CA ARG A 87 -15.17 11.78 -15.47
C ARG A 87 -15.91 12.81 -16.33
N SER A 88 -16.56 12.35 -17.41
CA SER A 88 -17.34 13.20 -18.32
C SER A 88 -18.61 13.78 -17.71
N ASN A 89 -19.02 13.27 -16.55
CA ASN A 89 -20.22 13.65 -15.82
C ASN A 89 -19.91 14.48 -14.58
N LEU A 90 -18.64 14.81 -14.34
CA LEU A 90 -18.23 15.70 -13.27
C LEU A 90 -18.68 17.12 -13.62
N ASP A 91 -19.70 17.61 -12.93
CA ASP A 91 -20.20 18.98 -13.09
C ASP A 91 -19.31 19.97 -12.34
N HIS A 92 -19.08 19.70 -11.04
CA HIS A 92 -18.29 20.56 -10.16
C HIS A 92 -17.47 19.75 -9.16
N CYS A 93 -16.29 20.28 -8.81
CA CYS A 93 -15.44 19.77 -7.74
C CYS A 93 -14.85 20.96 -6.98
N PHE A 94 -14.96 20.94 -5.66
CA PHE A 94 -14.43 21.97 -4.78
C PHE A 94 -13.80 21.33 -3.56
N ALA A 95 -12.78 21.97 -3.01
CA ALA A 95 -12.18 21.62 -1.74
C ALA A 95 -12.14 22.86 -0.85
N TYR A 96 -12.28 22.65 0.45
CA TYR A 96 -12.33 23.71 1.46
C TYR A 96 -11.52 23.29 2.68
N ASP A 97 -11.00 24.25 3.42
CA ASP A 97 -10.51 23.98 4.77
C ASP A 97 -11.72 23.71 5.69
N ALA A 98 -11.74 22.55 6.35
CA ALA A 98 -12.82 22.19 7.27
C ALA A 98 -12.94 23.13 8.47
N SER A 99 -11.84 23.76 8.88
CA SER A 99 -11.80 24.78 9.94
C SER A 99 -12.24 26.17 9.44
N ASN A 100 -12.17 26.42 8.13
CA ASN A 100 -12.59 27.66 7.50
C ASN A 100 -13.34 27.41 6.17
N PRO A 101 -14.65 27.13 6.21
CA PRO A 101 -15.43 26.76 5.03
C PRO A 101 -15.52 27.83 3.94
N ASN A 102 -15.15 29.08 4.25
CA ASN A 102 -15.11 30.16 3.27
C ASN A 102 -13.81 30.15 2.44
N GLU A 103 -12.80 29.42 2.89
CA GLU A 103 -11.52 29.29 2.23
C GLU A 103 -11.53 28.10 1.29
N ARG A 104 -11.43 28.40 -0.02
CA ARG A 104 -11.36 27.40 -1.07
C ARG A 104 -9.91 27.01 -1.31
N LEU A 105 -9.66 25.71 -1.30
CA LEU A 105 -8.39 25.13 -1.72
C LEU A 105 -8.36 25.01 -3.24
N GLU A 106 -7.17 25.13 -3.83
CA GLU A 106 -6.98 24.92 -5.26
C GLU A 106 -7.25 23.45 -5.62
N VAL A 107 -8.09 23.24 -6.64
CA VAL A 107 -8.36 21.91 -7.20
C VAL A 107 -7.88 21.88 -8.64
N VAL A 108 -6.81 21.13 -8.88
CA VAL A 108 -6.31 20.86 -10.24
C VAL A 108 -6.89 19.53 -10.72
N LEU A 109 -7.78 19.59 -11.70
CA LEU A 109 -8.34 18.38 -12.31
C LEU A 109 -7.27 17.66 -13.14
N ASN A 110 -6.62 16.66 -12.55
CA ASN A 110 -5.76 15.72 -13.29
C ASN A 110 -6.59 14.56 -13.85
N VAL A 111 -7.62 14.92 -14.60
CA VAL A 111 -8.43 13.96 -15.33
C VAL A 111 -7.77 13.83 -16.71
N GLY A 112 -6.87 12.86 -16.89
CA GLY A 112 -6.16 12.61 -18.16
C GLY A 112 -7.09 12.12 -19.25
#